data_AF-A0A7K1CM16-F1
#
_entry.id   AF-A0A7K1CM16-F1
#
_cell.length_a   1.000
_cell.length_b   1.000
_cell.length_c   1.000
_cell.angle_alpha   90.00
_cell.angle_beta   90.00
_cell.angle_gamma   90.00
#
_symmetry.space_group_name_H-M   'P 1'
#
loop_
_entity.id
_entity.type
_entity.pdbx_description
1 polymer ?
#
loop_
_entity_poly.entity_id
_entity_poly.type
_entity_poly.pdbx_seq_one_letter_code
_entity_poly.pdbx_strand_id
1 'polypeptide(L)'
;IASQIAQIEGREVPVGTLDITLHRDDLRMRPPRGLAPTLIPTQGIEGRDVILIDDVFYSGRTIRAALDALGEIGRPRTVQLAVLVDRGHRELPIRADFVGKNLPTSRLQSVKVHLSELDGIDEVLLEEEAVISQ
;
A
#
# COMPACT_ATOMS: atom_id res chain seq x y z
N ILE A 1 -6.61 -7.32 -8.76
CA ILE A 1 -5.80 -6.57 -9.76
C ILE A 1 -4.91 -7.45 -10.64
N ALA A 2 -4.09 -8.37 -10.12
CA ALA A 2 -3.18 -9.18 -10.95
C ALA A 2 -3.90 -10.01 -12.03
N SER A 3 -5.06 -10.58 -11.70
CA SER A 3 -5.94 -11.26 -12.66
C SER A 3 -6.41 -10.36 -13.80
N GLN A 4 -6.80 -9.12 -13.48
CA GLN A 4 -7.23 -8.13 -14.47
C GLN A 4 -6.07 -7.71 -15.38
N ILE A 5 -4.86 -7.50 -14.82
CA ILE A 5 -3.67 -7.22 -15.63
C ILE A 5 -3.39 -8.40 -16.56
N ALA A 6 -3.47 -9.64 -16.07
CA ALA A 6 -3.24 -10.82 -16.89
C ALA A 6 -4.25 -10.98 -18.04
N GLN A 7 -5.51 -10.63 -17.81
CA GLN A 7 -6.54 -10.62 -18.85
C GLN A 7 -6.23 -9.61 -19.97
N ILE A 8 -5.66 -8.46 -19.63
CA ILE A 8 -5.32 -7.39 -20.58
C ILE A 8 -4.02 -7.73 -21.32
N GLU A 9 -2.98 -8.16 -20.58
CA GLU A 9 -1.63 -8.40 -21.10
C GLU A 9 -1.47 -9.79 -21.75
N GLY A 10 -2.44 -10.69 -21.57
CA GLY A 10 -2.40 -12.07 -22.08
C GLY A 10 -1.33 -12.95 -21.42
N ARG A 11 -0.79 -12.54 -20.26
CA ARG A 11 0.22 -13.28 -19.49
C ARG A 11 0.06 -13.03 -18.00
N GLU A 12 0.38 -14.04 -17.19
CA GLU A 12 0.36 -13.87 -15.74
C GLU A 12 1.46 -12.91 -15.27
N VAL A 13 1.09 -12.07 -14.29
CA VAL A 13 2.02 -11.19 -13.60
C VAL A 13 2.38 -11.82 -12.27
N PRO A 14 3.68 -11.99 -11.95
CA PRO A 14 4.09 -12.51 -10.66
C PRO A 14 3.65 -11.61 -9.50
N VAL A 15 3.06 -12.20 -8.47
CA VAL A 15 2.57 -11.49 -7.28
C VAL A 15 3.31 -11.98 -6.05
N GLY A 16 3.56 -11.06 -5.12
CA GLY A 16 4.14 -11.34 -3.81
C GLY A 16 3.51 -10.49 -2.71
N THR A 17 3.92 -10.75 -1.47
CA THR A 17 3.57 -9.95 -0.29
C THR A 17 4.85 -9.42 0.35
N LEU A 18 4.79 -8.20 0.89
CA LEU A 18 5.90 -7.57 1.57
C LEU A 18 5.45 -7.12 2.95
N ASP A 19 5.93 -7.79 4.00
CA ASP A 19 5.79 -7.30 5.36
C ASP A 19 6.81 -6.19 5.60
N ILE A 20 6.29 -5.07 6.09
CA ILE A 20 7.07 -3.85 6.35
C ILE A 20 7.15 -3.54 7.85
N THR A 21 6.66 -4.45 8.69
CA THR A 21 6.40 -4.18 10.10
C THR A 21 7.67 -3.72 10.82
N LEU A 22 8.81 -4.35 10.51
CA LEU A 22 10.11 -4.03 11.10
C LEU A 22 10.76 -2.76 10.54
N HIS A 23 10.30 -2.26 9.40
CA HIS A 23 10.85 -1.09 8.71
C HIS A 23 10.09 0.21 9.03
N ARG A 24 9.02 0.11 9.82
CA ARG A 24 8.24 1.28 10.25
C ARG A 24 9.00 2.12 11.27
N ASP A 25 9.02 3.42 11.04
CA ASP A 25 9.63 4.41 11.93
C ASP A 25 8.87 4.61 13.26
N ASP A 26 7.60 4.22 13.29
CA ASP A 26 6.71 4.32 14.46
C ASP A 26 6.58 3.03 15.27
N LEU A 27 7.43 2.02 15.04
CA LEU A 27 7.36 0.69 15.68
C LEU A 27 7.32 0.77 17.21
N ARG A 28 8.06 1.71 17.82
CA ARG A 28 8.12 1.89 19.29
C ARG A 28 6.91 2.60 19.88
N MET A 29 6.10 3.26 19.04
CA MET A 29 4.96 4.08 19.47
C MET A 29 3.62 3.34 19.30
N ARG A 30 3.61 2.19 18.63
CA ARG A 30 2.40 1.41 18.37
C ARG A 30 2.43 0.07 19.10
N PRO A 31 1.25 -0.52 19.39
CA PRO A 31 1.18 -1.88 19.89
C PRO A 31 1.90 -2.84 18.93
N PRO A 32 2.55 -3.90 19.44
CA PRO A 32 3.14 -4.94 18.61
C PRO A 32 2.08 -5.50 17.65
N ARG A 33 2.40 -5.51 16.35
CA ARG A 33 1.62 -6.22 15.34
C ARG A 33 2.28 -7.55 15.03
N GLY A 34 1.49 -8.57 14.76
CA GLY A 34 2.00 -9.85 14.27
C GLY A 34 2.68 -9.65 12.92
N LEU A 35 3.83 -10.28 12.74
CA LEU A 35 4.53 -10.27 11.45
C LEU A 35 3.73 -11.05 10.42
N ALA A 36 3.53 -10.47 9.24
CA ALA A 36 3.03 -11.20 8.09
C ALA A 36 4.20 -11.84 7.31
N PRO A 37 3.97 -12.93 6.56
CA PRO A 37 5.02 -13.48 5.71
C PRO A 37 5.29 -12.56 4.51
N THR A 38 6.57 -12.24 4.30
CA THR A 38 7.06 -11.72 3.02
C THR A 38 7.22 -12.88 2.04
N LEU A 39 6.47 -12.86 0.95
CA LEU A 39 6.50 -13.85 -0.11
C LEU A 39 6.92 -13.18 -1.41
N ILE A 40 8.12 -13.48 -1.89
CA ILE A 40 8.65 -12.93 -3.14
C ILE A 40 8.55 -14.01 -4.23
N PRO A 41 8.14 -13.66 -5.46
CA PRO A 41 8.15 -14.60 -6.57
C PRO A 41 9.52 -15.27 -6.73
N THR A 42 9.54 -16.55 -7.10
CA THR A 42 10.78 -17.37 -7.22
C THR A 42 11.84 -16.75 -8.13
N GLN A 43 11.38 -15.99 -9.11
CA GLN A 43 12.20 -15.27 -10.08
C GLN A 43 12.81 -13.96 -9.56
N GLY A 44 12.59 -13.63 -8.29
CA GLY A 44 13.12 -12.47 -7.59
C GLY A 44 12.60 -11.13 -8.11
N ILE A 45 13.22 -10.04 -7.63
CA ILE A 45 12.92 -8.66 -8.05
C ILE A 45 14.10 -7.97 -8.77
N GLU A 46 15.26 -8.62 -8.83
CA GLU A 46 16.49 -8.05 -9.38
C GLU A 46 16.31 -7.60 -10.84
N GLY A 47 16.60 -6.33 -11.13
CA GLY A 47 16.48 -5.75 -12.47
C GLY A 47 15.04 -5.73 -13.04
N ARG A 48 14.01 -5.97 -12.22
CA ARG A 48 12.60 -5.98 -12.66
C ARG A 48 11.89 -4.68 -12.36
N ASP A 49 10.81 -4.43 -13.08
CA ASP A 49 9.87 -3.37 -12.73
C ASP A 49 8.93 -3.90 -11.65
N VAL A 50 8.95 -3.29 -10.47
CA VAL A 50 8.13 -3.67 -9.33
C VAL A 50 7.08 -2.61 -9.10
N ILE A 51 5.83 -3.04 -8.90
CA ILE A 51 4.73 -2.14 -8.53
C ILE A 51 4.31 -2.49 -7.11
N LEU A 52 4.51 -1.56 -6.18
CA LEU A 52 3.95 -1.63 -4.83
C LEU A 52 2.46 -1.29 -4.92
N ILE A 53 1.63 -2.08 -4.25
CA ILE A 53 0.17 -1.90 -4.21
C ILE A 53 -0.22 -1.61 -2.76
N ASP A 54 -0.98 -0.54 -2.54
CA ASP A 54 -1.53 -0.17 -1.24
C ASP A 54 -2.99 0.28 -1.40
N ASP A 55 -3.81 0.16 -0.35
CA ASP A 55 -5.21 0.56 -0.41
C ASP A 55 -5.36 2.09 -0.36
N VAL A 56 -4.74 2.73 0.62
CA VAL A 56 -4.86 4.16 0.90
C VAL A 56 -3.49 4.81 1.06
N PHE A 57 -3.16 5.71 0.14
CA PHE A 57 -1.98 6.55 0.23
C PHE A 57 -2.25 7.81 1.06
N TYR A 58 -1.45 8.00 2.13
CA TYR A 58 -1.57 9.12 3.06
C TYR A 58 -0.22 9.86 3.23
N SER A 59 0.42 9.76 4.40
CA SER A 59 1.68 10.47 4.70
C SER A 59 2.88 10.00 3.86
N GLY A 60 2.81 8.78 3.32
CA GLY A 60 3.89 8.14 2.58
C GLY A 60 4.83 7.27 3.44
N ARG A 61 4.65 7.22 4.76
CA ARG A 61 5.53 6.45 5.66
C ARG A 61 5.44 4.93 5.45
N THR A 62 4.24 4.40 5.18
CA THR A 62 4.03 2.99 4.81
C THR A 62 4.88 2.62 3.58
N ILE A 63 4.80 3.43 2.53
CA ILE A 63 5.55 3.19 1.29
C ILE A 63 7.04 3.38 1.49
N ARG A 64 7.47 4.33 2.32
CA ARG A 64 8.88 4.47 2.68
C ARG A 64 9.43 3.19 3.34
N ALA A 65 8.69 2.63 4.30
CA ALA A 65 9.06 1.36 4.94
C ALA A 65 9.07 0.20 3.94
N ALA A 66 8.11 0.17 3.00
CA ALA A 66 8.11 -0.81 1.90
C ALA A 66 9.36 -0.69 1.00
N LEU A 67 9.77 0.53 0.66
CA LEU A 67 11.00 0.75 -0.13
C LEU A 67 12.25 0.29 0.61
N ASP A 68 12.32 0.50 1.93
CA ASP A 68 13.44 0.02 2.75
C ASP A 68 13.47 -1.52 2.82
N ALA A 69 12.32 -2.16 3.07
CA ALA A 69 12.20 -3.63 3.05
C ALA A 69 12.55 -4.23 1.68
N LEU A 70 12.07 -3.62 0.60
CA LEU A 70 12.38 -4.05 -0.77
C LEU A 70 13.88 -3.94 -1.07
N GLY A 71 14.54 -2.92 -0.53
CA GLY A 71 15.99 -2.71 -0.63
C GLY A 71 16.84 -3.75 0.12
N GLU A 72 16.27 -4.51 1.06
CA GLU A 72 16.96 -5.66 1.68
C GLU A 72 16.82 -6.93 0.82
N ILE A 73 15.78 -7.00 -0.01
CA ILE A 73 15.45 -8.18 -0.82
C ILE A 73 16.20 -8.19 -2.15
N GLY A 74 16.38 -7.03 -2.80
CA GLY A 74 17.03 -6.96 -4.12
C GLY A 74 17.08 -5.55 -4.70
N ARG A 75 17.50 -5.44 -5.97
CA ARG A 75 17.60 -4.16 -6.69
C ARG A 75 16.70 -4.19 -7.93
N PRO A 76 15.43 -3.77 -7.81
CA PRO A 76 14.56 -3.63 -8.97
C PRO A 76 15.08 -2.52 -9.91
N ARG A 77 14.72 -2.62 -11.20
CA ARG A 77 15.03 -1.60 -12.21
C ARG A 77 14.20 -0.34 -11.99
N THR A 78 12.91 -0.51 -11.70
CA THR A 78 12.01 0.57 -11.30
C THR A 78 11.13 0.11 -10.15
N VAL A 79 10.74 1.04 -9.29
CA VAL A 79 9.69 0.84 -8.30
C VAL A 79 8.61 1.88 -8.54
N GLN A 80 7.39 1.41 -8.79
CA GLN A 80 6.21 2.24 -8.95
C GLN A 80 5.23 1.98 -7.81
N LEU A 81 4.32 2.91 -7.60
CA LEU A 81 3.27 2.81 -6.60
C LEU A 81 1.89 2.93 -7.27
N ALA A 82 1.04 1.91 -7.06
CA ALA A 82 -0.38 1.98 -7.39
C ALA A 82 -1.21 1.91 -6.12
N VAL A 83 -2.18 2.83 -5.99
CA VAL A 83 -3.09 2.87 -4.85
C VAL A 83 -4.54 3.02 -5.28
N LEU A 84 -5.45 2.45 -4.47
CA LEU A 84 -6.88 2.64 -4.73
C LEU A 84 -7.31 4.07 -4.43
N VAL A 85 -6.87 4.63 -3.30
CA VAL A 85 -7.21 5.98 -2.86
C VAL A 85 -5.95 6.78 -2.52
N ASP A 86 -5.81 7.98 -3.08
CA ASP A 86 -4.88 9.00 -2.57
C ASP A 86 -5.68 10.04 -1.78
N ARG A 87 -5.45 10.11 -0.47
CA ARG A 87 -6.14 11.03 0.43
C ARG A 87 -5.34 12.29 0.78
N GLY A 88 -4.18 12.49 0.15
CA GLY A 88 -3.31 13.65 0.38
C GLY A 88 -2.54 13.60 1.70
N HIS A 89 -2.19 14.79 2.22
CA HIS A 89 -1.42 14.99 3.47
C HIS A 89 -0.05 14.31 3.51
N ARG A 90 0.63 14.28 2.36
CA ARG A 90 1.99 13.73 2.21
C ARG A 90 2.94 14.42 3.18
N GLU A 91 3.74 13.63 3.88
CA GLU A 91 4.83 14.08 4.75
C GLU A 91 6.20 13.76 4.15
N LEU A 92 6.23 12.84 3.18
CA LEU A 92 7.41 12.47 2.41
C LEU A 92 7.20 12.84 0.94
N PRO A 93 8.29 13.12 0.18
CA PRO A 93 8.22 13.47 -1.24
C PRO A 93 7.97 12.23 -2.12
N ILE A 94 6.99 11.40 -1.77
CA ILE A 94 6.58 10.20 -2.48
C ILE A 94 5.24 10.48 -3.16
N ARG A 95 5.06 10.01 -4.39
CA ARG A 95 3.81 10.09 -5.14
C ARG A 95 3.46 8.71 -5.67
N ALA A 96 2.16 8.43 -5.78
CA ALA A 96 1.69 7.27 -6.52
C ALA A 96 1.76 7.55 -8.03
N ASP A 97 2.20 6.56 -8.79
CA ASP A 97 2.19 6.56 -10.25
C ASP A 97 0.78 6.30 -10.78
N PHE A 98 0.04 5.44 -10.08
CA PHE A 98 -1.33 5.06 -10.42
C PHE A 98 -2.25 5.29 -9.21
N VAL A 99 -3.31 6.04 -9.42
CA VAL A 99 -4.29 6.37 -8.37
C VAL A 99 -5.68 6.04 -8.88
N GLY A 100 -6.41 5.18 -8.18
CA GLY A 100 -7.81 4.89 -8.50
C GLY A 100 -8.68 6.13 -8.31
N LYS A 101 -8.64 6.73 -7.12
CA LYS A 101 -9.37 7.97 -6.81
C LYS A 101 -8.55 8.91 -5.92
N ASN A 102 -8.49 10.18 -6.32
CA ASN A 102 -8.04 11.26 -5.43
C ASN A 102 -9.24 11.69 -4.57
N LEU A 103 -9.12 11.57 -3.26
CA LEU A 103 -10.17 11.91 -2.30
C LEU A 103 -9.62 12.94 -1.30
N PRO A 104 -9.82 14.25 -1.51
CA PRO A 104 -9.40 15.25 -0.54
C PRO A 104 -10.11 15.03 0.80
N THR A 105 -9.34 14.83 1.87
CA THR A 105 -9.88 14.67 3.23
C THR A 105 -9.33 15.76 4.16
N SER A 106 -9.95 15.94 5.32
CA SER A 106 -9.28 16.56 6.47
C SER A 106 -8.33 15.56 7.15
N ARG A 107 -7.54 16.03 8.12
CA ARG A 107 -6.70 15.17 8.97
C ARG A 107 -7.51 14.36 9.99
N LEU A 108 -8.71 14.81 10.33
CA LEU A 108 -9.62 14.18 11.29
C LEU A 108 -10.52 13.11 10.65
N GLN A 109 -10.54 13.06 9.32
CA GLN A 109 -11.28 12.04 8.60
C GLN A 109 -10.46 10.76 8.47
N SER A 110 -11.14 9.63 8.39
CA SER A 110 -10.55 8.33 8.08
C SER A 110 -11.12 7.81 6.76
N VAL A 111 -10.28 7.12 5.98
CA VAL A 111 -10.71 6.41 4.77
C VAL A 111 -10.64 4.93 5.08
N LYS A 112 -11.77 4.22 4.93
CA LYS A 112 -11.83 2.77 4.98
C LYS A 112 -12.08 2.21 3.60
N VAL A 113 -11.31 1.22 3.21
CA VAL A 113 -11.49 0.46 1.98
C VAL A 113 -11.95 -0.93 2.39
N HIS A 114 -13.09 -1.36 1.83
CA HIS A 114 -13.56 -2.73 1.92
C HIS A 114 -13.44 -3.38 0.56
N LEU A 115 -12.94 -4.61 0.53
CA LEU A 115 -12.77 -5.41 -0.68
C LEU A 115 -13.61 -6.68 -0.56
N SER A 116 -14.31 -7.06 -1.62
CA SER A 116 -15.22 -8.22 -1.62
C SER A 116 -14.53 -9.52 -1.20
N GLU A 117 -13.26 -9.69 -1.53
CA GLU A 117 -12.47 -10.88 -1.17
C GLU A 117 -12.15 -10.96 0.33
N LEU A 118 -12.20 -9.85 1.06
CA LEU A 118 -11.86 -9.77 2.49
C LEU A 118 -13.09 -9.49 3.37
N ASP A 119 -13.96 -8.58 2.91
CA ASP A 119 -15.06 -7.99 3.67
C ASP A 119 -16.45 -8.36 3.10
N GLY A 120 -16.50 -8.98 1.91
CA GLY A 120 -17.76 -9.36 1.25
C GLY A 120 -18.48 -8.22 0.52
N ILE A 121 -17.88 -7.03 0.48
CA ILE A 121 -18.39 -5.85 -0.23
C ILE A 121 -17.23 -5.00 -0.77
N ASP A 122 -17.42 -4.41 -1.96
CA ASP A 122 -16.53 -3.38 -2.51
C ASP A 122 -17.07 -1.99 -2.18
N GLU A 123 -16.42 -1.27 -1.26
CA GLU A 123 -16.75 0.11 -0.95
C GLU A 123 -15.58 0.92 -0.41
N VAL A 124 -15.68 2.25 -0.53
CA VAL A 124 -14.76 3.19 0.09
C VAL A 124 -15.58 4.15 0.95
N LEU A 125 -15.36 4.10 2.25
CA LEU A 125 -16.07 4.93 3.24
C LEU A 125 -15.17 6.06 3.73
N LEU A 126 -15.75 7.25 3.87
CA LEU A 126 -15.14 8.39 4.53
C LEU A 126 -15.84 8.59 5.88
N GLU A 127 -15.09 8.43 6.97
CA GLU A 127 -15.60 8.57 8.32
C GLU A 127 -15.03 9.85 8.96
N GLU A 128 -15.84 10.53 9.77
CA GLU A 128 -15.38 11.61 10.65
C GLU A 128 -15.11 11.02 12.04
N GLU A 129 -13.96 11.31 12.65
CA GLU A 129 -13.79 11.01 14.07
C GLU A 129 -14.84 11.79 14.87
N ALA A 130 -15.72 11.06 15.56
CA ALA A 130 -16.67 11.66 16.47
C ALA A 130 -15.89 12.47 17.52
N VAL A 131 -16.09 13.78 17.54
CA VAL A 131 -15.61 14.62 18.64
C VAL A 131 -16.32 14.13 19.88
N ILE A 132 -15.61 13.40 20.75
CA ILE A 132 -16.11 13.08 22.09
C ILE A 132 -16.28 14.42 22.78
N SER A 133 -17.53 14.88 22.85
CA SER A 133 -17.90 16.06 23.62
C SER A 133 -17.66 15.71 25.09
N GLN A 134 -16.75 16.45 25.72
CA GLN A 134 -16.46 16.33 27.15
C GLN A 134 -17.68 16.69 28.01
#